data_AF-A0AA95GSW0-F1
#
_entry.id   AF-A0AA95GSW0-F1
#
_cell.length_a   1.000
_cell.length_b   1.000
_cell.length_c   1.000
_cell.angle_alpha   90.00
_cell.angle_beta   90.00
_cell.angle_gamma   90.00
#
_symmetry.space_group_name_H-M   'P 1'
#
loop_
_entity.id
_entity.type
_entity.pdbx_description
1 polymer ?
#
loop_
_entity_poly.entity_id
_entity_poly.type
_entity_poly.pdbx_seq_one_letter_code
_entity_poly.pdbx_strand_id
1 'polypeptide(L)'
;MKDRRKIQSYLRPDIYPQDDEACNFMDKLPLKMRGEFIRQAVVCGVALAEVDTRLPAIISSLYRQGITGDELIALIKQVAGIFEKTPNEKKEQELTPIKDNKVGNNKIIDNLKGMKS
;
A
#
# COMPACT_ATOMS: atom_id res chain seq x y z
N MET A 1 -7.77 -18.64 23.80
CA MET A 1 -7.48 -19.36 22.54
C MET A 1 -8.47 -18.85 21.49
N LYS A 2 -8.07 -18.61 20.24
CA LYS A 2 -9.02 -18.28 19.17
C LYS A 2 -9.44 -19.58 18.48
N ASP A 3 -10.73 -19.82 18.38
CA ASP A 3 -11.27 -21.00 17.72
C ASP A 3 -11.24 -20.86 16.19
N ARG A 4 -11.27 -22.00 15.50
CA ARG A 4 -11.39 -22.05 14.04
C ARG A 4 -12.70 -21.40 13.62
N ARG A 5 -12.62 -20.40 12.73
CA ARG A 5 -13.78 -19.76 12.10
C ARG A 5 -14.10 -20.44 10.75
N LYS A 6 -15.37 -20.79 10.52
CA LYS A 6 -15.86 -21.21 9.20
C LYS A 6 -16.13 -19.97 8.35
N ILE A 7 -15.65 -19.96 7.10
CA ILE A 7 -15.90 -18.93 6.09
C ILE A 7 -16.49 -19.65 4.86
N GLN A 8 -17.49 -19.05 4.22
CA GLN A 8 -18.15 -19.60 3.05
C GLN A 8 -18.39 -18.49 2.02
N SER A 9 -17.93 -18.71 0.80
CA SER A 9 -18.13 -17.85 -0.36
C SER A 9 -18.35 -18.72 -1.59
N TYR A 10 -18.90 -18.12 -2.64
CA TYR A 10 -19.21 -18.80 -3.89
C TYR A 10 -18.56 -18.06 -5.06
N LEU A 11 -17.93 -18.82 -5.94
CA LEU A 11 -17.55 -18.38 -7.27
C LEU A 11 -18.75 -18.56 -8.21
N ARG A 12 -18.87 -17.68 -9.21
CA ARG A 12 -19.97 -17.65 -10.18
C ARG A 12 -19.39 -17.76 -11.60
N PRO A 13 -18.88 -18.94 -12.02
CA PRO A 13 -18.24 -19.13 -13.31
C PRO A 13 -19.16 -18.79 -14.50
N ASP A 14 -20.47 -18.99 -14.34
CA ASP A 14 -21.47 -18.66 -15.38
C ASP A 14 -21.63 -17.14 -15.61
N ILE A 15 -21.15 -16.31 -14.68
CA ILE A 15 -21.31 -14.84 -14.71
C ILE A 15 -19.96 -14.16 -14.88
N TYR A 16 -18.91 -14.71 -14.28
CA TYR A 16 -17.59 -14.11 -14.20
C TYR A 16 -16.54 -15.04 -14.80
N PRO A 17 -15.94 -14.70 -15.96
CA PRO A 17 -14.89 -15.51 -16.57
C PRO A 17 -13.68 -15.74 -15.65
N GLN A 18 -13.32 -14.76 -14.83
CA GLN A 18 -12.25 -14.88 -13.83
C GLN A 18 -12.54 -15.96 -12.78
N ASP A 19 -13.82 -16.19 -12.45
CA ASP A 19 -14.24 -17.22 -11.51
C ASP A 19 -14.13 -18.60 -12.13
N ASP A 20 -14.44 -18.73 -13.43
CA ASP A 20 -14.21 -19.97 -14.19
C ASP A 20 -12.72 -20.31 -14.26
N GLU A 21 -11.88 -19.34 -14.60
CA GLU A 21 -10.42 -19.51 -14.61
C GLU A 21 -9.88 -19.89 -13.22
N ALA A 22 -10.43 -19.31 -12.15
CA ALA A 22 -10.05 -19.66 -10.78
C ALA A 22 -10.48 -21.09 -10.40
N CYS A 23 -11.68 -21.52 -10.81
CA CYS A 23 -12.14 -22.90 -10.68
C CYS A 23 -11.22 -23.86 -11.44
N ASN A 24 -10.88 -23.55 -12.69
CA ASN A 24 -9.96 -24.35 -13.52
C ASN A 24 -8.56 -24.47 -12.90
N PHE A 25 -8.05 -23.40 -12.29
CA PHE A 25 -6.79 -23.44 -11.55
C PHE A 25 -6.90 -24.33 -10.30
N MET A 26 -7.95 -24.15 -9.51
CA MET A 26 -8.23 -24.93 -8.31
C MET A 26 -8.39 -26.43 -8.61
N ASP A 27 -8.98 -26.77 -9.75
CA ASP A 27 -9.22 -28.16 -10.12
C ASP A 27 -7.93 -28.92 -10.46
N LYS A 28 -6.91 -28.20 -10.94
CA LYS A 28 -5.56 -28.75 -11.19
C LYS A 28 -4.78 -29.02 -9.90
N LEU A 29 -5.18 -28.43 -8.77
CA LEU A 29 -4.53 -28.67 -7.49
C LEU A 29 -4.93 -30.04 -6.89
N PRO A 30 -3.99 -30.78 -6.28
CA PRO A 30 -4.31 -31.98 -5.53
C PRO A 30 -5.37 -31.71 -4.45
N LEU A 31 -6.37 -32.58 -4.32
CA LEU A 31 -7.51 -32.41 -3.40
C LEU A 31 -7.07 -32.03 -1.97
N LYS A 32 -6.02 -32.70 -1.46
CA LYS A 32 -5.45 -32.45 -0.12
C LYS A 32 -4.90 -31.03 0.10
N MET A 33 -4.55 -30.31 -0.98
CA MET A 33 -3.97 -28.96 -0.90
C MET A 33 -5.01 -27.85 -1.10
N ARG A 34 -6.17 -28.16 -1.70
CA ARG A 34 -7.17 -27.14 -2.04
C ARG A 34 -7.65 -26.35 -0.82
N GLY A 35 -7.91 -27.03 0.30
CA GLY A 35 -8.35 -26.36 1.54
C GLY A 35 -7.32 -25.41 2.12
N GLU A 36 -6.04 -25.80 2.10
CA GLU A 36 -4.93 -24.97 2.58
C GLU A 36 -4.66 -23.80 1.63
N PHE A 37 -4.74 -24.03 0.32
CA PHE A 37 -4.66 -22.97 -0.68
C PHE A 37 -5.75 -21.91 -0.49
N ILE A 38 -7.02 -22.31 -0.31
CA ILE A 38 -8.12 -21.35 -0.05
C ILE A 38 -7.83 -20.54 1.21
N ARG A 39 -7.35 -21.19 2.28
CA ARG A 39 -6.98 -20.50 3.53
C ARG A 39 -5.90 -19.44 3.28
N GLN A 40 -4.86 -19.79 2.52
CA GLN A 40 -3.78 -18.87 2.17
C GLN A 40 -4.26 -17.74 1.26
N ALA A 41 -5.13 -18.04 0.29
CA ALA A 41 -5.71 -17.05 -0.61
C ALA A 41 -6.53 -16.00 0.14
N VAL A 42 -7.31 -16.40 1.15
CA VAL A 42 -8.03 -15.47 2.03
C VAL A 42 -7.07 -14.57 2.78
N VAL A 43 -6.00 -15.12 3.38
CA VAL A 43 -5.00 -14.31 4.10
C VAL A 43 -4.26 -13.36 3.16
N CYS A 44 -3.92 -13.81 1.94
CA CYS A 44 -3.33 -12.98 0.90
C CYS A 44 -4.24 -11.81 0.50
N GLY A 45 -5.53 -12.08 0.28
CA GLY A 45 -6.52 -11.03 0.00
C GLY A 45 -6.63 -10.00 1.11
N VAL A 46 -6.56 -10.42 2.38
CA VAL A 46 -6.52 -9.49 3.51
C VAL A 46 -5.22 -8.66 3.51
N ALA A 47 -4.07 -9.29 3.26
CA ALA A 47 -2.80 -8.56 3.17
C ALA A 47 -2.80 -7.49 2.06
N LEU A 48 -3.43 -7.80 0.92
CA LEU A 48 -3.64 -6.83 -0.15
C LEU A 48 -4.58 -5.69 0.29
N ALA A 49 -5.64 -6.00 1.02
CA ALA A 49 -6.58 -5.00 1.54
C ALA A 49 -5.95 -4.05 2.58
N GLU A 50 -4.97 -4.50 3.36
CA GLU A 50 -4.20 -3.66 4.30
C GLU A 50 -3.33 -2.63 3.57
N VAL A 51 -2.89 -2.92 2.34
CA VAL A 51 -2.18 -1.93 1.49
C VAL A 51 -3.16 -0.94 0.88
N ASP A 52 -4.22 -1.43 0.25
CA ASP A 52 -5.35 -0.63 -0.23
C ASP A 52 -6.58 -1.54 -0.35
N THR A 53 -7.67 -1.17 0.31
CA THR A 53 -8.92 -1.95 0.37
C THR A 53 -9.53 -2.31 -1.01
N ARG A 54 -9.18 -1.58 -2.07
CA ARG A 54 -9.66 -1.81 -3.44
C ARG A 54 -8.85 -2.88 -4.18
N LEU A 55 -7.63 -3.18 -3.74
CA LEU A 55 -6.73 -4.13 -4.41
C LEU A 55 -7.35 -5.51 -4.61
N PRO A 56 -7.98 -6.17 -3.61
CA PRO A 56 -8.54 -7.50 -3.82
C PRO A 56 -9.60 -7.53 -4.92
N ALA A 57 -10.49 -6.53 -4.95
CA ALA A 57 -11.55 -6.44 -5.95
C ALA A 57 -10.97 -6.20 -7.36
N ILE A 58 -10.01 -5.30 -7.49
CA ILE A 58 -9.38 -4.97 -8.78
C ILE A 58 -8.59 -6.16 -9.31
N ILE A 59 -7.71 -6.75 -8.49
CA ILE A 59 -6.93 -7.93 -8.88
C ILE A 59 -7.86 -9.10 -9.24
N SER A 60 -8.91 -9.33 -8.45
CA SER A 60 -9.90 -10.37 -8.76
C SER A 60 -10.61 -10.09 -10.09
N SER A 61 -11.01 -8.85 -10.38
CA SER A 61 -11.72 -8.50 -11.62
C SER A 61 -10.87 -8.60 -12.89
N LEU A 62 -9.54 -8.47 -12.75
CA LEU A 62 -8.58 -8.49 -13.86
C LEU A 62 -7.87 -9.83 -14.00
N TYR A 63 -8.08 -10.75 -13.07
CA TYR A 63 -7.49 -12.07 -13.11
C TYR A 63 -7.91 -12.82 -14.38
N ARG A 64 -6.90 -13.36 -15.06
CA ARG A 64 -7.05 -14.34 -16.14
C ARG A 64 -5.90 -15.33 -16.06
N GLN A 65 -6.10 -16.54 -16.59
CA GLN A 65 -5.03 -17.51 -16.69
C GLN A 65 -3.85 -16.92 -17.48
N GLY A 66 -2.63 -17.07 -16.94
CA GLY A 66 -1.40 -16.60 -17.58
C GLY A 66 -0.99 -15.17 -17.24
N ILE A 67 -1.66 -14.50 -16.28
CA ILE A 67 -1.19 -13.22 -15.74
C ILE A 67 0.27 -13.33 -15.28
N THR A 68 1.10 -12.40 -15.72
CA THR A 68 2.53 -12.36 -15.42
C THR A 68 2.81 -11.60 -14.12
N GLY A 69 4.00 -11.81 -13.56
CA GLY A 69 4.45 -11.06 -12.38
C GLY A 69 4.51 -9.55 -12.64
N ASP A 70 4.97 -9.13 -13.81
CA ASP A 70 5.08 -7.72 -14.19
C ASP A 70 3.71 -7.05 -14.32
N GLU A 71 2.73 -7.73 -14.92
CA GLU A 71 1.35 -7.25 -14.98
C GLU A 71 0.75 -7.09 -13.58
N LEU A 72 0.96 -8.07 -12.70
CA LEU A 72 0.48 -7.99 -11.33
C LEU A 72 1.11 -6.82 -10.55
N ILE A 73 2.43 -6.61 -10.70
CA ILE A 73 3.13 -5.48 -10.09
C ILE A 73 2.59 -4.15 -10.63
N ALA A 74 2.38 -4.05 -11.95
CA ALA A 74 1.83 -2.85 -12.57
C ALA A 74 0.43 -2.51 -12.04
N LEU A 75 -0.44 -3.53 -11.89
CA LEU A 75 -1.77 -3.35 -11.31
C LEU A 75 -1.71 -2.88 -9.86
N ILE A 76 -0.85 -3.49 -9.04
CA ILE A 76 -0.67 -3.08 -7.65
C ILE A 76 -0.17 -1.64 -7.58
N LYS A 77 0.82 -1.26 -8.39
CA LYS A 77 1.34 0.11 -8.45
C LYS A 77 0.28 1.12 -8.87
N GLN A 78 -0.56 0.78 -9.85
CA GLN A 78 -1.62 1.67 -10.32
C GLN A 78 -2.67 1.95 -9.24
N VAL A 79 -3.03 0.93 -8.44
CA VAL A 79 -4.03 1.06 -7.38
C VAL A 79 -3.44 1.70 -6.12
N ALA A 80 -2.24 1.28 -5.71
CA ALA A 80 -1.52 1.80 -4.55
C ALA A 80 -0.85 3.17 -4.81
N GLY A 81 -0.94 3.68 -6.05
CA GLY A 81 -0.27 4.87 -6.59
C GLY A 81 -0.69 6.23 -6.01
N ILE A 82 -0.85 6.33 -4.68
CA ILE A 82 -0.82 7.63 -3.98
C ILE A 82 0.63 8.10 -3.73
N PHE A 83 1.67 7.26 -3.83
CA PHE A 83 3.05 7.72 -3.58
C PHE A 83 4.11 7.12 -4.51
N GLU A 84 4.24 7.68 -5.71
CA GLU A 84 5.59 8.11 -6.10
C GLU A 84 5.83 9.49 -5.47
N LYS A 85 6.34 9.53 -4.23
CA LYS A 85 7.34 10.57 -3.96
C LYS A 85 8.59 10.06 -4.65
N THR A 86 8.82 10.53 -5.87
CA THR A 86 10.10 10.41 -6.53
C THR A 86 11.20 10.88 -5.56
N PRO A 87 12.21 10.05 -5.24
CA PRO A 87 13.37 10.53 -4.50
C PRO A 87 14.22 11.36 -5.45
N ASN A 88 13.92 12.66 -5.56
CA ASN A 88 14.92 13.60 -6.03
C ASN A 88 14.77 14.95 -5.33
N GLU A 89 15.25 14.98 -4.09
CA GLU A 89 15.98 16.12 -3.53
C GLU A 89 16.90 15.58 -2.44
N LYS A 90 18.10 15.13 -2.86
CA LYS A 90 19.24 15.19 -1.96
C LYS A 90 19.65 16.66 -1.86
N LYS A 91 19.43 17.29 -0.71
CA LYS A 91 20.39 18.22 -0.12
C LYS A 91 20.50 17.93 1.37
N GLU A 92 21.59 17.27 1.69
CA GLU A 92 22.45 17.49 2.86
C GLU A 92 22.01 18.63 3.78
N GLN A 93 21.73 18.32 5.05
CA GLN A 93 22.71 18.52 6.12
C GLN A 93 22.13 18.02 7.45
N GLU A 94 22.80 16.98 7.94
CA GLU A 94 22.82 16.61 9.35
C GLU A 94 23.45 17.79 10.13
N LEU A 95 22.68 18.39 11.04
CA LEU A 95 23.25 19.20 12.12
C LEU A 95 22.55 18.79 13.42
N THR A 96 23.21 17.93 14.18
CA THR A 96 22.99 17.83 15.63
C THR A 96 23.89 18.87 16.34
N PRO A 97 23.60 19.20 17.61
CA PRO A 97 23.19 20.53 18.07
C PRO A 97 24.34 21.50 18.39
N ILE A 98 24.17 22.80 18.12
CA ILE A 98 25.03 23.84 18.72
C ILE A 98 24.54 24.10 20.16
N LYS A 99 25.29 23.60 21.15
CA LYS A 99 25.30 24.14 22.51
C LYS A 99 26.20 25.38 22.56
N ASP A 100 25.72 26.37 23.30
CA ASP A 100 26.40 27.54 23.88
C ASP A 100 27.12 28.52 22.94
N ASN A 101 26.60 29.74 22.82
CA ASN A 101 27.17 30.87 23.56
C ASN A 101 26.42 32.20 23.36
N LYS A 102 26.37 32.96 24.47
CA LYS A 102 25.82 34.29 24.64
C LYS A 102 26.27 35.28 23.55
N VAL A 103 25.34 36.06 22.99
CA VAL A 103 25.53 37.51 22.78
C VAL A 103 24.19 38.20 22.99
N GLY A 104 23.99 38.71 24.20
CA GLY A 104 23.11 39.85 24.40
C GLY A 104 23.79 41.10 23.85
N ASN A 105 22.96 42.06 23.44
CA ASN A 105 23.28 43.42 23.01
C ASN A 105 23.86 43.56 21.60
N ASN A 106 23.06 44.11 20.69
CA ASN A 106 23.41 45.43 20.15
C ASN A 106 22.18 46.23 19.67
N LYS A 107 22.23 47.50 20.06
CA LYS A 107 21.22 48.55 19.95
C LYS A 107 21.10 49.06 18.52
N ILE A 108 20.15 48.57 17.73
CA ILE A 108 19.75 49.22 16.46
C ILE A 108 18.22 49.19 16.33
N ILE A 109 17.51 49.79 17.29
CA ILE A 109 16.10 50.19 17.13
C ILE A 109 15.79 51.38 18.05
N ASP A 110 16.55 52.48 17.94
CA ASP A 110 16.22 53.73 18.64
C ASP A 110 16.19 54.96 17.72
N ASN A 111 16.13 54.78 16.39
CA ASN A 111 15.90 55.88 15.45
C ASN A 111 14.56 55.70 14.73
N LEU A 112 13.46 55.86 15.47
CA LEU A 112 12.11 56.12 14.92
C LEU A 112 11.13 56.61 16.00
N LYS A 113 11.57 57.54 16.87
CA LYS A 113 10.64 58.36 17.65
C LYS A 113 11.06 59.83 17.58
N GLY A 114 10.29 60.62 16.86
CA GLY A 114 10.13 62.05 17.19
C GLY A 114 10.48 63.09 16.12
N MET A 115 10.13 62.88 14.85
CA MET A 115 9.80 64.03 13.99
C MET A 115 8.34 64.40 14.23
N LYS A 116 8.07 65.45 15.02
CA LYS A 116 6.96 66.39 14.80
C LYS A 116 7.35 67.76 15.35
N SER A 117 7.06 68.76 14.51
CA SER A 117 7.28 70.21 14.60
C SER A 117 6.90 70.87 15.90
#